data_AF-A0A915NXZ9-F1
#
_entry.id   AF-A0A915NXZ9-F1
#
_cell.length_a   1.000
_cell.length_b   1.000
_cell.length_c   1.000
_cell.angle_alpha   90.00
_cell.angle_beta   90.00
_cell.angle_gamma   90.00
#
_symmetry.space_group_name_H-M   'P 1'
#
loop_
_entity.id
_entity.type
_entity.pdbx_description
1 polymer ?
#
loop_
_entity_poly.entity_id
_entity_poly.type
_entity_poly.pdbx_seq_one_letter_code
_entity_poly.pdbx_strand_id
1 'polypeptide(L)'
;MKNEPDDNDSSEGLEALLNRAKWTDSQLEEVMRLIYGRRCPQLSLSNDLLEASMSNGFEIKGFQIKALEEQCRRPRRVRVAAIQNKIVLPTSAPIIQQREAIHQRIGVMIDIAAEAGAQIICLQEAWR
;
A
#
# COMPACT_ATOMS: atom_id res chain seq x y z
N MET A 1 25.53 -24.23 23.51
CA MET A 1 25.13 -24.24 22.08
C MET A 1 24.82 -22.80 21.73
N LYS A 2 25.60 -22.22 20.82
CA LYS A 2 25.44 -20.83 20.41
C LYS A 2 24.14 -20.73 19.62
N ASN A 3 23.23 -19.87 20.05
CA ASN A 3 22.04 -19.51 19.30
C ASN A 3 22.52 -18.96 17.95
N GLU A 4 22.22 -19.67 16.88
CA GLU A 4 22.21 -19.09 15.54
C GLU A 4 21.25 -17.88 15.59
N PRO A 5 21.64 -16.73 15.05
CA PRO A 5 20.66 -15.68 14.81
C PRO A 5 19.66 -16.26 13.80
N ASP A 6 18.37 -16.21 14.13
CA ASP A 6 17.29 -16.38 13.17
C ASP A 6 17.39 -15.22 12.15
N ASP A 7 18.30 -15.35 11.19
CA ASP A 7 18.44 -14.50 10.01
C ASP A 7 17.34 -14.84 9.00
N ASN A 8 16.09 -14.68 9.44
CA ASN A 8 14.94 -14.83 8.56
C ASN A 8 13.86 -13.79 8.85
N ASP A 9 14.27 -12.53 9.01
CA ASP A 9 13.36 -11.39 8.77
C ASP A 9 13.30 -11.11 7.25
N SER A 10 12.85 -12.09 6.49
CA SER A 10 12.64 -11.98 5.04
C SER A 10 11.30 -11.27 4.76
N SER A 11 11.11 -10.07 5.30
CA SER A 11 9.88 -9.27 5.11
C SER A 11 10.07 -8.03 4.23
N GLU A 12 11.16 -7.96 3.46
CA GLU A 12 11.34 -6.89 2.46
C GLU A 12 10.50 -7.17 1.19
N GLY A 13 9.71 -6.18 0.76
CA GLY A 13 8.94 -6.28 -0.48
C GLY A 13 9.82 -6.35 -1.73
N LEU A 14 9.31 -6.93 -2.82
CA LEU A 14 10.06 -7.11 -4.09
C LEU A 14 10.72 -5.82 -4.57
N GLU A 15 10.04 -4.68 -4.47
CA GLU A 15 10.60 -3.39 -4.86
C GLU A 15 11.82 -2.99 -4.01
N ALA A 16 11.80 -3.25 -2.70
CA ALA A 16 12.95 -3.01 -1.83
C ALA A 16 14.13 -3.92 -2.20
N LEU A 17 13.85 -5.18 -2.54
CA LEU A 17 14.85 -6.15 -3.00
C LEU A 17 15.50 -5.76 -4.34
N LEU A 18 14.71 -5.16 -5.25
CA LEU A 18 15.20 -4.68 -6.53
C LEU A 18 16.04 -3.40 -6.36
N ASN A 19 15.61 -2.50 -5.48
CA ASN A 19 16.31 -1.22 -5.22
C ASN A 19 17.63 -1.41 -4.46
N ARG A 20 17.74 -2.39 -3.56
CA ARG A 20 18.99 -2.69 -2.84
C ARG A 20 20.05 -3.33 -3.73
N ALA A 21 19.62 -4.00 -4.80
CA ALA A 21 20.55 -4.62 -5.70
C ALA A 21 21.29 -3.51 -6.48
N LYS A 22 22.58 -3.72 -6.74
CA LYS A 22 23.46 -2.71 -7.37
C LYS A 22 23.25 -2.62 -8.88
N TRP A 23 22.02 -2.32 -9.30
CA TRP A 23 21.65 -2.10 -10.70
C TRP A 23 22.06 -0.68 -11.12
N THR A 24 22.35 -0.49 -12.40
CA THR A 24 22.31 0.85 -12.99
C THR A 24 20.87 1.28 -13.22
N ASP A 25 20.59 2.57 -13.25
CA ASP A 25 19.23 3.11 -13.44
C ASP A 25 18.54 2.53 -14.68
N SER A 26 19.29 2.38 -15.78
CA SER A 26 18.79 1.80 -17.04
C SER A 26 18.43 0.32 -16.90
N GLN A 27 19.22 -0.47 -16.16
CA GLN A 27 18.91 -1.88 -15.95
C GLN A 27 17.71 -2.05 -15.02
N LEU A 28 17.61 -1.21 -13.98
CA LEU A 28 16.46 -1.23 -13.07
C LEU A 28 15.18 -0.87 -13.81
N GLU A 29 15.23 0.14 -14.70
CA GLU A 29 14.09 0.50 -15.54
C GLU A 29 13.68 -0.65 -16.47
N GLU A 30 14.65 -1.33 -17.09
CA GLU A 30 14.37 -2.47 -17.96
C GLU A 30 13.75 -3.65 -17.19
N VAL A 31 14.22 -3.94 -15.97
CA VAL A 31 13.61 -4.99 -15.14
C VAL A 31 12.23 -4.62 -14.66
N MET A 32 12.02 -3.39 -14.20
CA MET A 32 10.68 -2.91 -13.86
C MET A 32 9.75 -3.00 -15.08
N ARG A 33 10.27 -2.72 -16.28
CA ARG A 33 9.51 -2.84 -17.53
C ARG A 33 9.13 -4.28 -17.85
N LEU A 34 10.02 -5.24 -17.60
CA LEU A 34 9.76 -6.66 -17.85
C LEU A 34 8.78 -7.26 -16.83
N ILE A 35 8.91 -6.90 -15.54
CA ILE A 35 8.07 -7.45 -14.46
C ILE A 35 6.69 -6.79 -14.44
N TYR A 36 6.64 -5.47 -14.46
CA TYR A 36 5.40 -4.70 -14.25
C TYR A 36 4.82 -4.13 -15.56
N GLY A 37 5.54 -4.20 -16.67
CA GLY A 37 5.13 -3.60 -17.93
C GLY A 37 5.40 -2.09 -17.96
N ARG A 38 4.37 -1.26 -18.14
CA ARG A 38 4.56 0.19 -18.15
C ARG A 38 4.71 0.70 -16.71
N ARG A 39 5.81 1.40 -16.42
CA ARG A 39 6.03 2.04 -15.12
C ARG A 39 4.90 3.02 -14.80
N CYS A 40 4.24 2.82 -13.66
CA CYS A 40 3.25 3.74 -13.15
C CYS A 40 3.94 4.85 -12.35
N PRO A 41 3.81 6.13 -12.73
CA PRO A 41 4.38 7.22 -11.95
C PRO A 41 3.81 7.23 -10.53
N GLN A 42 4.67 7.49 -9.56
CA GLN A 42 4.28 7.66 -8.17
C GLN A 42 3.50 8.97 -8.02
N LEU A 43 2.40 8.90 -7.28
CA LEU A 43 1.55 10.03 -6.97
C LEU A 43 2.07 10.72 -5.71
N SER A 44 2.32 12.03 -5.79
CA SER A 44 2.73 12.81 -4.63
C SER A 44 1.59 12.88 -3.61
N LEU A 45 1.85 12.39 -2.40
CA LEU A 45 0.98 12.51 -1.23
C LEU A 45 1.52 13.64 -0.34
N SER A 46 0.67 14.29 0.45
CA SER A 46 1.12 15.30 1.40
C SER A 46 1.96 14.66 2.51
N ASN A 47 2.92 15.42 3.04
CA ASN A 47 3.77 14.97 4.15
C ASN A 47 2.94 14.61 5.38
N ASP A 48 1.88 15.39 5.67
CA ASP A 48 0.96 15.13 6.78
C ASP A 48 0.34 13.73 6.71
N LEU A 49 -0.01 13.24 5.51
CA LEU A 49 -0.56 11.89 5.31
C LEU A 49 0.50 10.81 5.52
N LEU A 50 1.74 11.07 5.08
CA LEU A 50 2.86 10.16 5.29
C LEU A 50 3.15 10.03 6.79
N GLU A 51 3.23 11.15 7.51
CA GLU A 51 3.41 11.17 8.96
C GLU A 51 2.26 10.47 9.69
N ALA A 52 1.01 10.76 9.31
CA ALA A 52 -0.17 10.11 9.89
C ALA A 52 -0.15 8.59 9.68
N SER A 53 0.24 8.12 8.49
CA SER A 53 0.38 6.69 8.20
C SER A 53 1.47 6.03 9.06
N MET A 54 2.62 6.70 9.23
CA MET A 54 3.72 6.25 10.07
C MET A 54 3.34 6.19 11.55
N SER A 55 2.69 7.23 12.08
CA SER A 55 2.21 7.24 13.48
C SER A 55 1.18 6.15 13.76
N ASN A 56 0.34 5.84 12.77
CA ASN A 56 -0.62 4.75 12.86
C ASN A 56 -0.01 3.38 12.48
N GLY A 57 1.26 3.31 12.08
CA GLY A 57 1.95 2.06 11.78
C GLY A 57 1.39 1.31 10.58
N PHE A 58 1.09 2.01 9.48
CA PHE A 58 0.80 1.39 8.19
C PHE A 58 1.44 2.17 7.04
N GLU A 59 1.61 1.51 5.89
CA GLU A 59 2.21 2.11 4.69
C GLU A 59 1.12 2.75 3.81
N ILE A 60 1.41 3.92 3.25
CA ILE A 60 0.62 4.53 2.18
C ILE A 60 1.48 4.76 0.93
N LYS A 61 1.00 4.26 -0.21
CA LYS A 61 1.63 4.44 -1.52
C LYS A 61 0.58 4.90 -2.52
N GLY A 62 0.96 5.86 -3.37
CA GLY A 62 0.11 6.39 -4.42
C GLY A 62 0.74 6.16 -5.78
N PHE A 63 -0.05 5.70 -6.75
CA PHE A 63 0.36 5.55 -8.14
C PHE A 63 -0.68 6.12 -9.08
N GLN A 64 -0.24 6.54 -10.26
CA GLN A 64 -1.11 7.11 -11.27
C GLN A 64 -1.01 6.34 -12.57
N ILE A 65 -2.16 5.88 -13.06
CA ILE A 65 -2.29 5.32 -14.40
C ILE A 65 -2.87 6.42 -15.29
N LYS A 66 -2.14 6.78 -16.36
CA LYS A 66 -2.56 7.80 -17.32
C LYS A 66 -3.06 7.14 -18.61
N ALA A 67 -4.16 7.68 -19.13
CA ALA A 67 -4.63 7.42 -20.49
C ALA A 67 -4.21 8.57 -21.41
N LEU A 68 -4.21 8.31 -22.72
CA LEU A 68 -4.05 9.37 -23.72
C LEU A 68 -5.28 10.28 -23.73
N GLU A 69 -5.09 11.53 -24.13
CA GLU A 69 -6.20 12.48 -24.25
C GLU A 69 -7.08 12.11 -25.45
N GLU A 70 -8.38 11.97 -25.21
CA GLU A 70 -9.37 11.76 -26.25
C GLU A 70 -9.87 13.10 -26.78
N GLN A 71 -10.13 13.20 -28.09
CA GLN A 71 -10.64 14.44 -28.70
C GLN A 71 -12.10 14.72 -28.31
N CYS A 72 -12.92 13.66 -28.20
CA CYS A 72 -14.37 13.78 -28.02
C CYS A 72 -14.82 13.64 -26.55
N ARG A 73 -13.95 13.17 -25.65
CA ARG A 73 -14.32 12.91 -24.25
C ARG A 73 -13.34 13.55 -23.30
N ARG A 74 -13.89 14.11 -22.22
CA ARG A 74 -13.09 14.65 -21.12
C ARG A 74 -12.48 13.49 -20.31
N PRO A 75 -11.27 13.67 -19.73
CA PRO A 75 -10.66 12.66 -18.87
C PRO A 75 -11.54 12.32 -17.67
N ARG A 76 -11.81 11.03 -17.45
CA ARG A 76 -12.53 10.54 -16.25
C ARG A 76 -11.52 10.07 -15.20
N ARG A 77 -11.03 11.02 -14.40
CA ARG A 77 -10.06 10.74 -13.33
C ARG A 77 -10.81 10.22 -12.09
N VAL A 78 -10.37 9.07 -11.59
CA VAL A 78 -10.87 8.47 -10.34
C VAL A 78 -9.67 8.03 -9.53
N ARG A 79 -9.68 8.30 -8.23
CA ARG A 79 -8.74 7.79 -7.24
C ARG A 79 -9.41 6.68 -6.46
N VAL A 80 -8.78 5.52 -6.50
CA VAL A 80 -9.22 4.32 -5.80
C VAL A 80 -8.22 4.02 -4.70
N ALA A 81 -8.69 3.66 -3.52
CA ALA A 81 -7.87 3.16 -2.42
C ALA A 81 -8.18 1.69 -2.18
N ALA A 82 -7.14 0.87 -2.13
CA ALA A 82 -7.22 -0.51 -1.71
C ALA A 82 -6.57 -0.62 -0.32
N ILE A 83 -7.32 -1.13 0.66
CA ILE A 83 -6.88 -1.23 2.05
C ILE A 83 -6.63 -2.69 2.38
N GLN A 84 -5.41 -2.96 2.86
CA GLN A 84 -4.99 -4.24 3.39
C GLN A 84 -4.61 -4.07 4.87
N ASN A 85 -5.10 -4.96 5.73
CA ASN A 85 -4.84 -4.91 7.16
C ASN A 85 -4.57 -6.30 7.73
N LYS A 86 -3.84 -6.34 8.84
CA LYS A 86 -3.71 -7.54 9.68
C LYS A 86 -4.79 -7.58 10.75
N ILE A 87 -5.02 -8.76 11.32
CA ILE A 87 -5.81 -8.91 12.54
C ILE A 87 -5.14 -8.15 13.69
N VAL A 88 -5.95 -7.53 14.54
CA VAL A 88 -5.47 -6.65 15.62
C VAL A 88 -5.33 -7.42 16.94
N LEU A 89 -6.36 -8.18 17.30
CA LEU A 89 -6.37 -9.00 18.51
C LEU A 89 -6.06 -10.47 18.19
N PRO A 90 -5.60 -11.26 19.18
CA PRO A 90 -5.43 -12.70 19.01
C PRO A 90 -6.73 -13.38 18.61
N THR A 91 -6.64 -14.45 17.82
CA THR A 91 -7.80 -15.22 17.36
C THR A 91 -8.57 -15.91 18.50
N SER A 92 -7.97 -16.03 19.68
CA SER A 92 -8.60 -16.55 20.90
C SER A 92 -9.44 -15.53 21.67
N ALA A 93 -9.40 -14.25 21.30
CA ALA A 93 -10.18 -13.20 21.97
C ALA A 93 -11.68 -13.30 21.63
N PRO A 94 -12.59 -12.69 22.39
CA PRO A 94 -14.01 -12.64 22.04
C PRO A 94 -14.24 -12.04 20.64
N ILE A 95 -15.08 -12.70 19.82
CA ILE A 95 -15.34 -12.31 18.42
C ILE A 95 -15.77 -10.85 18.29
N ILE A 96 -16.60 -10.37 19.22
CA ILE A 96 -17.08 -8.98 19.24
C ILE A 96 -15.90 -8.01 19.36
N GLN A 97 -14.94 -8.30 20.23
CA GLN A 97 -13.75 -7.46 20.42
C GLN A 97 -12.81 -7.53 19.23
N GLN A 98 -12.63 -8.72 18.63
CA GLN A 98 -11.82 -8.86 17.41
C GLN A 98 -12.38 -8.01 16.26
N ARG A 99 -13.70 -8.11 16.02
CA ARG A 99 -14.38 -7.34 14.98
C ARG A 99 -14.27 -5.84 15.22
N GLU A 100 -14.54 -5.41 16.45
CA GLU A 100 -14.47 -3.98 16.81
C GLU A 100 -13.05 -3.43 16.63
N ALA A 101 -12.03 -4.19 17.03
CA ALA A 101 -10.64 -3.78 16.84
C ALA A 101 -10.28 -3.66 15.34
N ILE A 102 -10.78 -4.55 14.48
CA ILE A 102 -10.59 -4.45 13.03
C ILE A 102 -11.33 -3.24 12.46
N HIS A 103 -12.57 -2.99 12.88
CA HIS A 103 -13.35 -1.83 12.44
C HIS A 103 -12.64 -0.51 12.79
N GLN A 104 -12.13 -0.38 14.01
CA GLN A 104 -11.38 0.81 14.44
C GLN A 104 -10.11 0.99 13.61
N ARG A 105 -9.38 -0.10 13.33
CA ARG A 105 -8.18 -0.08 12.50
C ARG A 105 -8.47 0.39 11.07
N ILE A 106 -9.50 -0.20 10.46
CA ILE A 106 -9.91 0.13 9.09
C ILE A 106 -10.48 1.55 9.03
N GLY A 107 -11.21 2.00 10.05
CA GLY A 107 -11.74 3.36 10.13
C GLY A 107 -10.66 4.42 9.94
N VAL A 108 -9.55 4.30 10.69
CA VAL A 108 -8.40 5.21 10.55
C VAL A 108 -7.80 5.17 9.14
N MET A 109 -7.70 3.98 8.53
CA MET A 109 -7.20 3.84 7.16
C MET A 109 -8.15 4.47 6.13
N ILE A 110 -9.46 4.37 6.34
CA ILE A 110 -10.49 4.99 5.51
C ILE A 110 -10.40 6.51 5.61
N ASP A 111 -10.23 7.07 6.80
CA ASP A 111 -10.11 8.51 7.01
C ASP A 111 -8.89 9.07 6.26
N ILE A 112 -7.74 8.41 6.40
CA ILE A 112 -6.51 8.78 5.69
C ILE A 112 -6.66 8.61 4.16
N ALA A 113 -7.36 7.57 3.69
CA ALA A 113 -7.65 7.40 2.27
C ALA A 113 -8.59 8.49 1.73
N ALA A 114 -9.56 8.93 2.52
CA ALA A 114 -10.47 10.02 2.18
C ALA A 114 -9.73 11.36 2.10
N GLU A 115 -8.85 11.66 3.05
CA GLU A 115 -7.96 12.84 3.00
C GLU A 115 -7.00 12.80 1.81
N ALA A 116 -6.51 11.61 1.44
CA ALA A 116 -5.76 11.40 0.20
C ALA A 116 -6.63 11.58 -1.07
N GLY A 117 -7.93 11.85 -0.94
CA GLY A 117 -8.85 12.16 -2.03
C GLY A 117 -9.38 10.93 -2.76
N ALA A 118 -9.43 9.75 -2.12
CA ALA A 118 -10.01 8.55 -2.71
C ALA A 118 -11.54 8.70 -2.87
N GLN A 119 -12.07 8.33 -4.03
CA GLN A 119 -13.52 8.30 -4.28
C GLN A 119 -14.12 6.90 -4.12
N ILE A 120 -13.30 5.87 -4.31
CA ILE A 120 -13.71 4.47 -4.17
C ILE A 120 -12.73 3.80 -3.21
N ILE A 121 -13.25 3.09 -2.22
CA ILE A 121 -12.47 2.32 -1.26
C ILE A 121 -12.85 0.85 -1.39
N CYS A 122 -11.85 -0.02 -1.39
CA CYS A 122 -12.01 -1.47 -1.35
C CYS A 122 -11.26 -2.06 -0.17
N LEU A 123 -11.90 -2.98 0.54
CA LEU A 123 -11.34 -3.73 1.67
C LEU A 123 -11.01 -5.16 1.23
N GLN A 124 -10.06 -5.80 1.91
CA GLN A 124 -9.76 -7.21 1.68
C GLN A 124 -10.94 -8.13 2.01
N GLU A 125 -10.93 -9.35 1.47
CA GLU A 125 -11.94 -10.36 1.80
C GLU A 125 -11.95 -10.69 3.30
N ALA A 126 -13.13 -11.06 3.83
CA ALA A 126 -13.33 -11.45 5.22
C ALA A 126 -12.77 -10.45 6.25
N TRP A 127 -12.88 -9.15 5.95
CA TRP A 127 -12.43 -8.07 6.82
C TRP A 127 -13.25 -7.88 8.11
N ARG A 128 -14.34 -8.64 8.32
CA ARG A 128 -15.31 -8.47 9.41
C ARG A 128 -15.35 -9.65 10.37
#